data_AF-A0A536P9D8-F1
#
_entry.id   AF-A0A536P9D8-F1
#
_cell.length_a   1.000
_cell.length_b   1.000
_cell.length_c   1.000
_cell.angle_alpha   90.00
_cell.angle_beta   90.00
_cell.angle_gamma   90.00
#
_symmetry.space_group_name_H-M   'P 1'
#
loop_
_entity.id
_entity.type
_entity.pdbx_description
1 polymer ?
#
loop_
_entity_poly.entity_id
_entity_poly.type
_entity_poly.pdbx_seq_one_letter_code
_entity_poly.pdbx_strand_id
1 'polypeptide(L)'
;MAQPINTLDQEMAAIQAKDPNFNQQRFIDRVQAAFFTLQKAWMDRNLEPARVYMSDGLYRRWKMQVDQMVAAHKRNLMDNLVIGGIEVVKASTDQNFDTITVRIDASAADYEVDEQTNKIVFGERKDKPFTEYWTFIRSAAARTKEGEGAEITQCPNCGAPLSINESGVCSYCKATVTTGQFGWVLDNITQASEWQG
;
A
#
# COMPACT_ATOMS: atom_id res chain seq x y z
N MET A 1 -15.30 34.49 12.99
CA MET A 1 -14.91 33.53 11.94
C MET A 1 -14.11 32.43 12.62
N ALA A 2 -14.76 31.34 13.00
CA ALA A 2 -14.09 30.22 13.63
C ALA A 2 -13.35 29.45 12.53
N GLN A 3 -12.03 29.30 12.66
CA GLN A 3 -11.27 28.37 11.85
C GLN A 3 -11.82 26.94 12.07
N PRO A 4 -11.91 26.10 11.02
CA PRO A 4 -12.36 24.72 11.22
C PRO A 4 -11.33 24.02 12.11
N ILE A 5 -11.78 23.53 13.26
CA ILE A 5 -10.96 22.63 14.08
C ILE A 5 -10.70 21.39 13.22
N ASN A 6 -9.42 21.11 13.00
CA ASN A 6 -8.86 20.15 12.05
C ASN A 6 -9.52 18.77 12.17
N THR A 7 -10.45 18.43 11.26
CA THR A 7 -11.22 17.17 11.29
C THR A 7 -10.32 15.94 11.27
N LEU A 8 -9.20 16.03 10.54
CA LEU A 8 -8.21 14.97 10.48
C LEU A 8 -7.57 14.68 11.84
N ASP A 9 -7.19 15.71 12.60
CA ASP A 9 -6.58 15.51 13.93
C ASP A 9 -7.55 14.80 14.88
N GLN A 10 -8.84 15.12 14.78
CA GLN A 10 -9.89 14.46 15.58
C GLN A 10 -10.06 12.99 15.18
N GLU A 11 -10.06 12.69 13.89
CA GLU A 11 -10.19 11.32 13.36
C GLU A 11 -8.96 10.48 13.72
N MET A 12 -7.76 11.04 13.62
CA MET A 12 -6.52 10.42 14.05
C MET A 12 -6.49 10.17 15.56
N ALA A 13 -6.95 11.14 16.37
CA ALA A 13 -7.08 10.97 17.81
C ALA A 13 -8.10 9.88 18.17
N ALA A 14 -9.18 9.71 17.40
CA ALA A 14 -10.17 8.65 17.62
C ALA A 14 -9.58 7.26 17.35
N ILE A 15 -8.74 7.11 16.31
CA ILE A 15 -7.99 5.88 16.06
C ILE A 15 -7.03 5.60 17.22
N GLN A 16 -6.27 6.61 17.67
CA GLN A 16 -5.32 6.46 18.77
C GLN A 16 -6.00 6.17 20.12
N ALA A 17 -7.21 6.68 20.35
CA ALA A 17 -7.99 6.38 21.55
C ALA A 17 -8.41 4.89 21.60
N LYS A 18 -8.69 4.27 20.44
CA LYS A 18 -8.97 2.83 20.34
C LYS A 18 -7.69 2.01 20.47
N ASP A 19 -6.60 2.47 19.88
CA ASP A 19 -5.30 1.82 19.83
C ASP A 19 -4.17 2.74 20.34
N PRO A 20 -3.94 2.80 21.67
CA PRO A 20 -2.95 3.71 22.25
C PRO A 20 -1.51 3.49 21.76
N ASN A 21 -1.21 2.30 21.25
CA ASN A 21 0.08 1.94 20.68
C ASN A 21 0.23 2.39 19.22
N PHE A 22 -0.85 2.85 18.58
CA PHE A 22 -0.79 3.39 17.24
C PHE A 22 0.13 4.62 17.20
N ASN A 23 1.04 4.62 16.23
CA ASN A 23 1.97 5.71 16.00
C ASN A 23 1.94 6.08 14.52
N GLN A 24 1.56 7.33 14.24
CA GLN A 24 1.42 7.83 12.87
C GLN A 24 2.74 7.76 12.09
N GLN A 25 3.88 8.06 12.71
CA GLN A 25 5.18 7.98 12.03
C GLN A 25 5.50 6.54 11.61
N ARG A 26 5.30 5.57 12.51
CA ARG A 26 5.48 4.14 12.16
C ARG A 26 4.55 3.69 11.04
N PHE A 27 3.32 4.21 11.03
CA PHE A 27 2.40 3.96 9.92
C PHE A 27 2.94 4.54 8.60
N ILE A 28 3.45 5.77 8.60
CA ILE A 28 4.10 6.38 7.41
C ILE A 28 5.30 5.56 6.96
N ASP A 29 6.15 5.08 7.88
CA ASP A 29 7.29 4.22 7.54
C ASP A 29 6.82 2.91 6.87
N ARG A 30 5.72 2.34 7.35
CA ARG A 30 5.07 1.19 6.69
C ARG A 30 4.53 1.53 5.31
N VAL A 31 3.89 2.69 5.12
CA VAL A 31 3.44 3.15 3.80
C VAL A 31 4.62 3.19 2.84
N GLN A 32 5.75 3.74 3.27
CA GLN A 32 6.97 3.81 2.47
C GLN A 32 7.50 2.41 2.10
N ALA A 33 7.57 1.48 3.07
CA ALA A 33 7.97 0.10 2.80
C ALA A 33 7.03 -0.61 1.82
N ALA A 34 5.72 -0.44 2.00
CA ALA A 34 4.70 -0.94 1.08
C ALA A 34 4.87 -0.35 -0.32
N PHE A 35 5.08 0.96 -0.43
CA PHE A 35 5.27 1.66 -1.71
C PHE A 35 6.39 1.05 -2.54
N PHE A 36 7.60 0.98 -2.01
CA PHE A 36 8.73 0.41 -2.74
C PHE A 36 8.56 -1.08 -3.04
N THR A 37 7.98 -1.85 -2.10
CA THR A 37 7.73 -3.28 -2.31
C THR A 37 6.73 -3.52 -3.45
N LEU A 38 5.64 -2.75 -3.49
CA LEU A 38 4.61 -2.85 -4.50
C LEU A 38 5.12 -2.39 -5.88
N GLN A 39 5.83 -1.27 -5.95
CA GLN A 39 6.38 -0.78 -7.21
C GLN A 39 7.42 -1.76 -7.77
N LYS A 40 8.26 -2.35 -6.91
CA LYS A 40 9.18 -3.42 -7.33
C LYS A 40 8.43 -4.64 -7.84
N ALA A 41 7.42 -5.10 -7.10
CA ALA A 41 6.59 -6.23 -7.49
C ALA A 41 5.88 -6.01 -8.84
N TRP A 42 5.43 -4.78 -9.10
CA TRP A 42 4.86 -4.37 -10.37
C TRP A 42 5.86 -4.46 -11.52
N MET A 43 7.03 -3.83 -11.37
CA MET A 43 8.11 -3.85 -12.37
C MET A 43 8.65 -5.27 -12.65
N ASP A 44 8.72 -6.11 -11.62
CA ASP A 44 9.16 -7.51 -11.72
C ASP A 44 8.03 -8.44 -12.19
N ARG A 45 6.80 -7.92 -12.34
CA ARG A 45 5.58 -8.69 -12.66
C ARG A 45 5.39 -9.90 -11.72
N ASN A 46 5.85 -9.76 -10.48
CA ASN A 46 5.74 -10.76 -9.43
C ASN A 46 5.18 -10.10 -8.16
N LEU A 47 3.90 -10.36 -7.90
CA LEU A 47 3.17 -9.78 -6.76
C LEU A 47 3.40 -10.50 -5.43
N GLU A 48 4.08 -11.65 -5.42
CA GLU A 48 4.28 -12.46 -4.22
C GLU A 48 4.91 -11.66 -3.05
N PRO A 49 6.00 -10.88 -3.25
CA PRO A 49 6.61 -10.12 -2.15
C PRO A 49 5.69 -9.02 -1.60
N ALA A 50 4.83 -8.46 -2.44
CA ALA A 50 3.89 -7.40 -2.07
C ALA A 50 2.60 -7.94 -1.44
N ARG A 51 2.32 -9.24 -1.57
CA ARG A 51 1.03 -9.85 -1.25
C ARG A 51 0.55 -9.54 0.17
N VAL A 52 1.48 -9.47 1.12
CA VAL A 52 1.20 -9.24 2.54
C VAL A 52 0.59 -7.86 2.81
N TYR A 53 0.92 -6.87 1.97
CA TYR A 53 0.42 -5.50 2.11
C TYR A 53 -0.94 -5.32 1.45
N MET A 54 -1.34 -6.18 0.51
CA MET A 54 -2.48 -5.95 -0.36
C MET A 54 -3.75 -6.60 0.19
N SER A 55 -4.87 -5.88 0.17
CA SER A 55 -6.18 -6.51 0.33
C SER A 55 -6.43 -7.49 -0.82
N ASP A 56 -7.30 -8.47 -0.60
CA ASP A 56 -7.66 -9.45 -1.62
C ASP A 56 -8.26 -8.79 -2.87
N GLY A 57 -9.00 -7.69 -2.68
CA GLY A 57 -9.56 -6.90 -3.77
C GLY A 57 -8.47 -6.25 -4.62
N LEU A 58 -7.51 -5.58 -3.98
CA LEU A 58 -6.38 -4.95 -4.67
C LEU A 58 -5.52 -5.98 -5.38
N TYR A 59 -5.16 -7.08 -4.71
CA TYR A 59 -4.34 -8.15 -5.30
C TYR A 59 -4.96 -8.69 -6.59
N ARG A 60 -6.27 -8.99 -6.59
CA ARG A 60 -6.95 -9.48 -7.80
C ARG A 60 -6.91 -8.46 -8.94
N ARG A 61 -7.14 -7.17 -8.66
CA ARG A 61 -7.08 -6.11 -9.68
C ARG A 61 -5.69 -5.99 -10.29
N TRP A 62 -4.65 -6.02 -9.47
CA TRP A 62 -3.26 -5.95 -9.92
C TRP A 62 -2.82 -7.21 -10.65
N LYS A 63 -3.20 -8.40 -10.16
CA LYS A 63 -2.88 -9.68 -10.79
C LYS A 63 -3.41 -9.75 -12.23
N MET A 64 -4.64 -9.27 -12.46
CA MET A 64 -5.19 -9.19 -13.82
C MET A 64 -4.37 -8.28 -14.74
N GLN A 65 -3.92 -7.13 -14.25
CA GLN A 65 -3.09 -6.21 -15.05
C GLN A 65 -1.70 -6.77 -15.31
N VAL A 66 -1.09 -7.41 -14.30
CA VAL A 66 0.19 -8.12 -14.45
C VAL A 66 0.09 -9.24 -15.49
N ASP A 67 -0.97 -10.05 -15.42
CA ASP A 67 -1.19 -11.13 -16.39
C ASP A 67 -1.38 -10.59 -17.82
N GLN A 68 -2.05 -9.44 -17.98
CA GLN A 68 -2.16 -8.74 -19.26
C GLN A 68 -0.80 -8.23 -19.76
N MET A 69 0.02 -7.63 -18.90
CA MET A 69 1.37 -7.20 -19.26
C MET A 69 2.23 -8.37 -19.70
N VAL A 70 2.20 -9.49 -18.97
CA VAL A 70 2.93 -10.72 -19.33
C VAL A 70 2.46 -11.25 -20.69
N ALA A 71 1.15 -11.36 -20.90
CA ALA A 71 0.59 -11.83 -22.17
C ALA A 71 0.93 -10.92 -23.36
N ALA A 72 1.07 -9.62 -23.10
CA ALA A 72 1.44 -8.63 -24.11
C ALA A 72 2.96 -8.44 -24.27
N HIS A 73 3.79 -9.22 -23.55
CA HIS A 73 5.25 -9.06 -23.51
C HIS A 73 5.70 -7.64 -23.15
N LYS A 74 4.97 -7.00 -22.25
CA LYS A 74 5.22 -5.63 -21.78
C LYS A 74 5.84 -5.64 -20.40
N ARG A 75 6.76 -4.71 -20.17
CA ARG A 75 7.32 -4.44 -18.85
C ARG A 75 7.23 -2.97 -18.51
N ASN A 76 6.61 -2.66 -17.39
CA ASN A 76 6.70 -1.33 -16.80
C ASN A 76 8.03 -1.20 -16.03
N LEU A 77 8.71 -0.07 -16.22
CA LEU A 77 9.98 0.27 -15.58
C LEU A 77 9.88 1.68 -15.02
N MET A 78 10.31 1.85 -13.77
CA MET A 78 10.38 3.13 -13.08
C MET A 78 11.82 3.37 -12.65
N ASP A 79 12.59 4.07 -13.48
CA ASP A 79 13.96 4.44 -13.13
C ASP A 79 13.94 5.67 -12.19
N ASN A 80 14.95 5.77 -11.32
CA ASN A 80 15.12 6.87 -10.37
C ASN A 80 13.89 7.13 -9.46
N LEU A 81 13.16 6.07 -9.11
CA LEU A 81 11.98 6.18 -8.25
C LEU A 81 12.36 6.73 -6.87
N VAL A 82 11.81 7.90 -6.54
CA VAL A 82 11.99 8.57 -5.25
C VAL A 82 10.65 9.04 -4.70
N ILE A 83 10.52 9.03 -3.37
CA ILE A 83 9.40 9.65 -2.66
C ILE A 83 9.83 11.07 -2.26
N GLY A 84 9.04 12.06 -2.66
CA GLY A 84 9.20 13.46 -2.25
C GLY A 84 8.45 13.77 -0.95
N GLY A 85 7.35 13.07 -0.65
CA GLY A 85 6.61 13.24 0.60
C GLY A 85 5.46 12.25 0.76
N ILE A 86 5.12 11.96 2.02
CA ILE A 86 3.93 11.17 2.40
C ILE A 86 3.17 12.00 3.43
N GLU A 87 1.90 12.28 3.15
CA GLU A 87 1.03 13.06 4.03
C GLU A 87 -0.27 12.28 4.28
N VAL A 88 -0.70 12.19 5.53
CA VAL A 88 -2.04 11.69 5.84
C VAL A 88 -3.04 12.78 5.47
N VAL A 89 -3.96 12.47 4.56
CA VAL A 89 -4.96 13.44 4.06
C VAL A 89 -6.38 13.13 4.52
N LYS A 90 -6.63 11.90 4.96
CA LYS A 90 -7.93 11.45 5.48
C LYS A 90 -7.73 10.32 6.46
N ALA A 91 -8.49 10.33 7.54
CA ALA A 91 -8.59 9.23 8.47
C ALA A 91 -10.05 9.01 8.83
N SER A 92 -10.46 7.81 9.16
CA SER A 92 -11.78 7.57 9.72
C SER A 92 -11.78 6.28 10.51
N THR A 93 -12.72 6.18 11.44
CA THR A 93 -12.88 4.98 12.26
C THR A 93 -14.36 4.76 12.52
N ASP A 94 -14.83 3.56 12.22
CA ASP A 94 -16.20 3.13 12.50
C ASP A 94 -16.22 1.89 13.41
N GLN A 95 -17.33 1.16 13.44
CA GLN A 95 -17.48 -0.04 14.27
C GLN A 95 -16.67 -1.24 13.73
N ASN A 96 -16.42 -1.26 12.43
CA ASN A 96 -15.84 -2.39 11.71
C ASN A 96 -14.39 -2.11 11.30
N PHE A 97 -14.09 -0.91 10.81
CA PHE A 97 -12.80 -0.57 10.21
C PHE A 97 -12.24 0.77 10.69
N ASP A 98 -10.92 0.82 10.79
CA ASP A 98 -10.15 2.07 10.69
C ASP A 98 -9.67 2.20 9.25
N THR A 99 -9.74 3.41 8.69
CA THR A 99 -9.29 3.74 7.34
C THR A 99 -8.36 4.95 7.40
N ILE A 100 -7.23 4.89 6.70
CA ILE A 100 -6.32 6.02 6.53
C ILE A 100 -5.96 6.14 5.05
N THR A 101 -6.17 7.33 4.48
CA THR A 101 -5.68 7.66 3.14
C THR A 101 -4.48 8.59 3.25
N VAL A 102 -3.42 8.24 2.54
CA VAL A 102 -2.21 9.03 2.42
C VAL A 102 -2.01 9.52 1.00
N ARG A 103 -1.57 10.76 0.86
CA ARG A 103 -1.05 11.32 -0.38
C ARG A 103 0.43 11.03 -0.45
N ILE A 104 0.87 10.40 -1.54
CA ILE A 104 2.27 10.11 -1.82
C ILE A 104 2.66 10.93 -3.04
N ASP A 105 3.60 11.85 -2.85
CA ASP A 105 4.26 12.55 -3.94
C ASP A 105 5.57 11.84 -4.25
N ALA A 106 5.73 11.42 -5.51
CA ALA A 106 6.90 10.68 -5.97
C ALA A 106 7.38 11.22 -7.32
N SER A 107 8.57 10.81 -7.73
CA SER A 107 9.12 11.09 -9.05
C SER A 107 9.82 9.86 -9.58
N ALA A 108 9.62 9.56 -10.86
CA ALA A 108 10.31 8.48 -11.57
C ALA A 108 10.30 8.74 -13.07
N ALA A 109 11.24 8.13 -13.79
CA ALA A 109 11.12 7.90 -15.21
C ALA A 109 10.29 6.63 -15.44
N ASP A 110 8.97 6.81 -15.57
CA ASP A 110 8.00 5.74 -15.81
C ASP A 110 7.79 5.52 -17.32
N TYR A 111 8.11 4.32 -17.78
CA TYR A 111 7.95 3.90 -19.17
C TYR A 111 7.68 2.40 -19.28
N GLU A 112 7.00 2.02 -20.36
CA GLU A 112 6.74 0.64 -20.70
C GLU A 112 7.60 0.22 -21.90
N VAL A 113 8.23 -0.94 -21.81
CA VAL A 113 8.97 -1.56 -22.91
C VAL A 113 8.27 -2.80 -23.41
N ASP A 114 8.30 -3.00 -24.72
CA ASP A 114 8.02 -4.27 -25.36
C ASP A 114 9.29 -5.13 -25.27
N GLU A 115 9.22 -6.28 -24.59
CA GLU A 115 10.38 -7.14 -24.32
C GLU A 115 10.87 -7.90 -25.57
N GLN A 116 10.05 -8.01 -26.62
CA GLN A 116 10.46 -8.66 -27.86
C GLN A 116 11.31 -7.73 -28.72
N THR A 117 11.00 -6.44 -28.71
CA THR A 117 11.66 -5.43 -29.55
C THR A 117 12.61 -4.52 -28.78
N ASN A 118 12.56 -4.54 -27.44
CA ASN A 118 13.22 -3.60 -26.53
C ASN A 118 12.89 -2.12 -26.80
N LYS A 119 11.75 -1.85 -27.43
CA LYS A 119 11.29 -0.49 -27.71
C LYS A 119 10.38 0.01 -26.60
N ILE A 120 10.51 1.31 -26.30
CA ILE A 120 9.56 2.00 -25.44
C ILE A 120 8.23 2.12 -26.21
N VAL A 121 7.15 1.62 -25.61
CA VAL A 121 5.79 1.65 -26.19
C VAL A 121 4.87 2.61 -25.45
N PHE A 122 5.23 3.04 -24.25
CA PHE A 122 4.55 4.08 -23.47
C PHE A 122 5.55 4.81 -22.56
N GLY A 123 5.28 6.07 -22.26
CA GLY A 123 6.13 6.89 -21.40
C GLY A 123 7.47 7.28 -22.05
N GLU A 124 8.41 7.73 -21.23
CA GLU A 124 9.75 8.11 -21.66
C GLU A 124 10.76 7.98 -20.51
N ARG A 125 12.06 7.88 -20.84
CA ARG A 125 13.15 7.83 -19.86
C ARG A 125 13.47 9.21 -19.29
N LYS A 126 12.46 9.87 -18.71
CA LYS A 126 12.60 11.20 -18.11
C LYS A 126 11.83 11.24 -16.81
N ASP A 127 12.52 11.64 -15.75
CA ASP A 127 11.91 11.77 -14.43
C ASP A 127 10.75 12.78 -14.49
N LYS A 128 9.58 12.33 -14.01
CA LYS A 128 8.39 13.16 -13.87
C LYS A 128 7.79 12.98 -12.48
N PRO A 129 7.33 14.06 -11.85
CA PRO A 129 6.58 13.95 -10.62
C PRO A 129 5.21 13.34 -10.89
N PHE A 130 4.73 12.53 -9.94
CA PHE A 130 3.37 12.00 -9.90
C PHE A 130 2.88 11.95 -8.46
N THR A 131 1.56 11.92 -8.30
CA THR A 131 0.90 11.90 -6.99
C THR A 131 -0.14 10.80 -6.97
N GLU A 132 -0.09 9.96 -5.95
CA GLU A 132 -1.06 8.89 -5.71
C GLU A 132 -1.68 9.01 -4.32
N TYR A 133 -2.91 8.54 -4.19
CA TYR A 133 -3.64 8.44 -2.94
C TYR A 133 -3.81 6.97 -2.58
N TRP A 134 -3.19 6.55 -1.48
CA TRP A 134 -3.17 5.17 -1.03
C TRP A 134 -4.07 5.04 0.20
N THR A 135 -5.10 4.21 0.11
CA THR A 135 -6.06 3.99 1.20
C THR A 135 -5.78 2.65 1.86
N PHE A 136 -5.44 2.71 3.14
CA PHE A 136 -5.21 1.56 3.99
C PHE A 136 -6.41 1.33 4.91
N ILE A 137 -6.72 0.06 5.14
CA ILE A 137 -7.77 -0.37 6.07
C ILE A 137 -7.21 -1.38 7.07
N ARG A 138 -7.81 -1.39 8.25
CA ARG A 138 -7.69 -2.49 9.21
C ARG A 138 -9.00 -2.64 9.97
N SER A 139 -9.20 -3.78 10.63
CA SER A 139 -10.32 -3.92 11.57
C SER A 139 -10.20 -2.88 12.69
N ALA A 140 -11.30 -2.25 13.09
CA ALA A 140 -11.36 -1.35 14.24
C ALA A 140 -11.05 -2.08 15.57
N ALA A 141 -11.11 -3.42 15.59
CA ALA A 141 -10.69 -4.26 16.70
C ALA A 141 -9.19 -4.60 16.69
N ALA A 142 -8.47 -4.34 15.59
CA ALA A 142 -7.04 -4.56 15.51
C ALA A 142 -6.29 -3.59 16.42
N ARG A 143 -5.15 -4.03 16.96
CA ARG A 143 -4.28 -3.23 17.84
C ARG A 143 -2.84 -3.34 17.38
N THR A 144 -2.12 -2.23 17.44
CA THR A 144 -0.70 -2.17 17.06
C THR A 144 0.10 -3.00 18.06
N LYS A 145 0.89 -3.95 17.57
CA LYS A 145 1.71 -4.82 18.41
C LYS A 145 3.01 -4.11 18.80
N GLU A 146 3.48 -4.36 20.00
CA GLU A 146 4.81 -3.89 20.40
C GLU A 146 5.88 -4.51 19.48
N GLY A 147 6.82 -3.68 19.03
CA GLY A 147 7.87 -4.11 18.09
C GLY A 147 7.42 -4.20 16.63
N GLU A 148 6.17 -3.88 16.30
CA GLU A 148 5.70 -3.81 14.92
C GLU A 148 6.50 -2.75 14.14
N GLY A 149 7.17 -3.20 13.08
CA GLY A 149 8.03 -2.40 12.21
C GLY A 149 7.34 -1.99 10.91
N ALA A 150 8.05 -1.17 10.13
CA ALA A 150 7.62 -0.73 8.81
C ALA A 150 7.44 -1.92 7.84
N GLU A 151 8.45 -2.78 7.79
CA GLU A 151 8.43 -4.01 7.01
C GLU A 151 7.69 -5.13 7.73
N ILE A 152 6.93 -5.92 6.99
CA ILE A 152 6.24 -7.10 7.53
C ILE A 152 7.13 -8.33 7.30
N THR A 153 7.93 -8.69 8.30
CA THR A 153 8.84 -9.85 8.25
C THR A 153 8.30 -11.06 9.03
N GLN A 154 7.21 -10.87 9.77
CA GLN A 154 6.56 -11.88 10.60
C GLN A 154 5.05 -11.90 10.32
N CYS A 155 4.42 -13.06 10.54
CA CYS A 155 2.99 -13.23 10.46
C CYS A 155 2.30 -12.39 11.55
N PRO A 156 1.40 -11.46 11.19
CA PRO A 156 0.75 -10.59 12.17
C PRO A 156 -0.24 -11.34 13.07
N ASN A 157 -0.63 -12.57 12.74
CA ASN A 157 -1.42 -13.42 13.63
C ASN A 157 -0.56 -14.21 14.62
N CYS A 158 0.39 -15.04 14.15
CA CYS A 158 1.11 -16.01 14.97
C CYS A 158 2.59 -15.71 15.26
N GLY A 159 3.18 -14.66 14.67
CA GLY A 159 4.59 -14.28 14.89
C GLY A 159 5.64 -15.13 14.19
N ALA A 160 5.25 -16.20 13.47
CA ALA A 160 6.19 -16.98 12.64
C ALA A 160 6.79 -16.11 11.52
N PRO A 161 7.97 -16.46 10.95
CA PRO A 161 8.51 -15.77 9.78
C PRO A 161 7.45 -15.64 8.67
N LEU A 162 7.42 -14.49 7.99
CA LEU A 162 6.41 -14.24 6.97
C LEU A 162 6.55 -15.27 5.84
N SER A 163 5.49 -16.06 5.68
CA SER A 163 5.31 -17.01 4.59
C SER A 163 3.81 -17.15 4.37
N ILE A 164 3.33 -16.63 3.24
CA ILE A 164 1.92 -16.65 2.86
C ILE A 164 1.78 -17.11 1.42
N ASN A 165 0.65 -17.72 1.07
CA ASN A 165 0.33 -18.03 -0.31
C ASN A 165 -0.37 -16.84 -1.02
N GLU A 166 -0.70 -17.00 -2.29
CA GLU A 166 -1.44 -15.99 -3.07
C GLU A 166 -2.82 -15.65 -2.50
N SER A 167 -3.44 -16.55 -1.73
CA SER A 167 -4.69 -16.26 -1.02
C SER A 167 -4.47 -15.48 0.29
N GLY A 168 -3.23 -15.07 0.59
CA GLY A 168 -2.88 -14.35 1.82
C GLY A 168 -2.91 -15.23 3.07
N VAL A 169 -2.93 -16.55 2.91
CA VAL A 169 -3.01 -17.52 4.01
C VAL A 169 -1.61 -17.85 4.51
N CYS A 170 -1.38 -17.68 5.81
CA CYS A 170 -0.13 -18.01 6.48
C CYS A 170 0.16 -19.52 6.42
N SER A 171 1.35 -19.89 5.96
CA SER A 171 1.80 -21.28 5.88
C SER A 171 1.81 -22.00 7.24
N TYR A 172 1.98 -21.25 8.34
CA TYR A 172 2.07 -21.79 9.71
C TYR A 172 0.70 -21.89 10.39
N CYS A 173 0.05 -20.76 10.67
CA CYS A 173 -1.20 -20.73 11.45
C CYS A 173 -2.48 -20.83 10.63
N LYS A 174 -2.38 -20.85 9.28
CA LYS A 174 -3.51 -20.91 8.34
C LYS A 174 -4.49 -19.74 8.41
N ALA A 175 -4.18 -18.69 9.15
CA ALA A 175 -4.95 -17.45 9.12
C ALA A 175 -4.73 -16.69 7.81
N THR A 176 -5.79 -16.10 7.27
CA THR A 176 -5.70 -15.12 6.19
C THR A 176 -5.27 -13.78 6.77
N VAL A 177 -4.03 -13.38 6.52
CA VAL A 177 -3.43 -12.21 7.19
C VAL A 177 -3.61 -10.90 6.42
N THR A 178 -4.19 -10.97 5.22
CA THR A 178 -4.37 -9.85 4.28
C THR A 178 -5.77 -9.25 4.31
N THR A 179 -6.57 -9.60 5.32
CA THR A 179 -7.95 -9.13 5.51
C THR A 179 -8.06 -7.81 6.26
N GLY A 180 -6.94 -7.29 6.78
CA GLY A 180 -6.93 -6.16 7.71
C GLY A 180 -7.26 -6.54 9.16
N GLN A 181 -7.56 -7.82 9.45
CA GLN A 181 -7.91 -8.26 10.81
C GLN A 181 -6.74 -8.12 11.81
N PHE A 182 -5.50 -8.26 11.34
CA PHE A 182 -4.31 -8.30 12.18
C PHE A 182 -3.37 -7.11 12.00
N GLY A 183 -3.77 -6.10 11.22
CA GLY A 183 -2.94 -4.95 10.91
C GLY A 183 -3.44 -4.21 9.67
N TRP A 184 -2.70 -3.19 9.26
CA TRP A 184 -3.01 -2.37 8.09
C TRP A 184 -2.72 -3.11 6.78
N VAL A 185 -3.70 -3.10 5.87
CA VAL A 185 -3.54 -3.55 4.48
C VAL A 185 -3.96 -2.43 3.54
N LEU A 186 -3.26 -2.30 2.42
CA LEU A 186 -3.59 -1.40 1.33
C LEU A 186 -4.79 -1.94 0.56
N ASP A 187 -5.86 -1.17 0.51
CA ASP A 187 -7.10 -1.56 -0.16
C ASP A 187 -7.28 -0.89 -1.52
N ASN A 188 -6.82 0.36 -1.64
CA ASN A 188 -6.97 1.13 -2.86
C ASN A 188 -5.80 2.05 -3.16
N ILE A 189 -5.52 2.24 -4.44
CA ILE A 189 -4.60 3.23 -4.97
C ILE A 189 -5.39 4.05 -5.98
N THR A 190 -5.34 5.37 -5.87
CA THR A 190 -6.07 6.29 -6.75
C THR A 190 -5.12 7.34 -7.28
N GLN A 191 -5.17 7.61 -8.59
CA GLN A 191 -4.37 8.67 -9.19
C GLN A 191 -4.90 10.03 -8.78
N ALA A 192 -4.05 11.06 -8.73
CA ALA A 192 -4.48 12.40 -8.33
C ALA A 192 -5.63 12.98 -9.18
N SER A 193 -5.75 12.58 -10.44
CA SER A 193 -6.87 12.97 -11.31
C SER A 193 -8.21 12.36 -10.95
N GLU A 194 -8.22 11.26 -10.18
CA GLU A 194 -9.42 10.49 -9.84
C GLU A 194 -9.84 10.67 -8.38
N TRP A 195 -8.98 11.26 -7.55
CA TRP A 195 -9.25 11.47 -6.13
C TRP A 195 -10.28 12.60 -5.91
N GLN A 196 -11.34 12.30 -5.13
CA GLN A 196 -12.46 13.23 -4.90
C GLN A 196 -12.55 13.80 -3.47
N GLY A 197 -11.63 13.42 -2.57
CA GLY A 197 -11.64 13.87 -1.17
C GLY A 197 -12.48 12.99 -0.24
#